data_AF-A0A536TU22-F1
#
_entry.id   AF-A0A536TU22-F1
#
_cell.length_a   1.000
_cell.length_b   1.000
_cell.length_c   1.000
_cell.angle_alpha   90.00
_cell.angle_beta   90.00
_cell.angle_gamma   90.00
#
_symmetry.space_group_name_H-M   'P 1'
#
loop_
_entity.id
_entity.type
_entity.pdbx_description
1 polymer ?
#
loop_
_entity_poly.entity_id
_entity_poly.type
_entity_poly.pdbx_seq_one_letter_code
_entity_poly.pdbx_strand_id
1 'polypeptide(L)'
;AGSFAIGLAAGMTGDRTNLGFVVETERQVEEHLSGHMDRLPPGDVKSRAIVAAMRDDEMRHGAAARDSGADDLPWLARALMRGTARLMTLTAYRL
;
A
#
# COMPACT_ATOMS: atom_id res chain seq x y z
N ALA A 1 18.36 -20.43 -9.25
CA ALA A 1 19.48 -19.45 -9.12
C ALA A 1 18.98 -18.00 -9.03
N GLY A 2 18.05 -17.55 -9.88
CA GLY A 2 17.53 -16.17 -9.83
C GLY A 2 16.82 -15.77 -8.54
N SER A 3 16.05 -16.67 -7.92
CA SER A 3 15.38 -16.43 -6.63
C SER A 3 16.36 -16.20 -5.47
N PHE A 4 17.53 -16.84 -5.49
CA PHE A 4 18.57 -16.65 -4.48
C PHE A 4 19.28 -15.30 -4.65
N ALA A 5 19.52 -14.86 -5.90
CA ALA A 5 20.07 -13.54 -6.19
C ALA A 5 19.10 -12.40 -5.83
N ILE A 6 17.81 -12.58 -6.09
CA ILE A 6 16.75 -11.63 -5.66
C ILE A 6 16.65 -11.61 -4.14
N GLY A 7 16.69 -12.77 -3.48
CA GLY A 7 16.68 -12.87 -2.02
C GLY A 7 17.91 -12.22 -1.37
N LEU A 8 19.09 -12.34 -1.98
CA LEU A 8 20.32 -11.66 -1.53
C LEU A 8 20.23 -10.14 -1.73
N ALA A 9 19.77 -9.68 -2.89
CA ALA A 9 19.58 -8.26 -3.17
C ALA A 9 18.52 -7.61 -2.24
N ALA A 10 17.43 -8.34 -1.95
CA ALA A 10 16.40 -7.93 -1.00
C ALA A 10 16.88 -7.95 0.46
N GLY A 11 17.69 -8.95 0.85
CA GLY A 11 18.29 -9.03 2.19
C GLY A 11 19.32 -7.93 2.45
N MET A 12 19.96 -7.39 1.40
CA MET A 12 20.89 -6.26 1.51
C MET A 12 20.22 -4.89 1.56
N THR A 13 18.89 -4.79 1.35
CA THR A 13 18.23 -3.49 1.17
C THR A 13 17.95 -2.72 2.48
N GLY A 14 18.21 -3.31 3.65
CA GLY A 14 18.22 -2.60 4.95
C GLY A 14 16.86 -2.06 5.42
N ASP A 15 16.80 -1.62 6.69
CA ASP A 15 15.56 -1.18 7.35
C ASP A 15 14.86 -0.02 6.62
N ARG A 16 15.63 0.88 6.00
CA ARG A 16 15.11 2.05 5.27
C ARG A 16 14.30 1.67 4.03
N THR A 17 14.72 0.63 3.31
CA THR A 17 13.96 0.15 2.14
C THR A 17 12.70 -0.59 2.57
N ASN A 18 12.77 -1.35 3.67
CA ASN A 18 11.58 -1.98 4.25
C ASN A 18 10.54 -0.92 4.68
N LEU A 19 10.99 0.17 5.32
CA LEU A 19 10.13 1.33 5.59
C LEU A 19 9.59 1.96 4.31
N GLY A 20 10.37 2.01 3.23
CA GLY A 20 9.88 2.40 1.90
C GLY A 20 8.74 1.51 1.41
N PHE A 21 8.84 0.19 1.60
CA PHE A 21 7.79 -0.77 1.21
C PHE A 21 6.50 -0.50 1.99
N VAL A 22 6.60 -0.17 3.28
CA VAL A 22 5.47 0.28 4.09
C VAL A 22 4.86 1.55 3.49
N VAL A 23 5.65 2.61 3.27
CA VAL A 23 5.16 3.86 2.67
C VAL A 23 4.40 3.63 1.37
N GLU A 24 4.92 2.79 0.48
CA GLU A 24 4.25 2.50 -0.79
C GLU A 24 2.99 1.66 -0.61
N THR A 25 2.97 0.74 0.34
CA THR A 25 1.79 -0.06 0.68
C THR A 25 0.68 0.85 1.21
N GLU A 26 0.99 1.71 2.18
CA GLU A 26 0.02 2.66 2.74
C GLU A 26 -0.56 3.58 1.67
N ARG A 27 0.29 4.06 0.75
CA ARG A 27 -0.15 4.87 -0.40
C ARG A 27 -1.13 4.11 -1.31
N GLN A 28 -0.91 2.81 -1.53
CA GLN A 28 -1.82 1.98 -2.32
C GLN A 28 -3.13 1.68 -1.58
N VAL A 29 -3.09 1.52 -0.26
CA VAL A 29 -4.29 1.36 0.59
C VAL A 29 -5.11 2.65 0.57
N GLU A 30 -4.48 3.83 0.68
CA GLU A 30 -5.16 5.12 0.57
C GLU A 30 -5.89 5.29 -0.77
N GLU A 31 -5.23 4.94 -1.89
CA GLU A 31 -5.85 4.91 -3.22
C GLU A 31 -7.05 3.94 -3.26
N HIS A 32 -6.90 2.76 -2.64
CA HIS A 32 -7.95 1.77 -2.57
C HIS A 32 -9.15 2.23 -1.75
N LEU A 33 -8.93 2.82 -0.56
CA LEU A 33 -9.98 3.34 0.32
C LEU A 33 -10.73 4.50 -0.35
N SER A 34 -10.02 5.38 -1.06
CA SER A 34 -10.63 6.46 -1.83
C SER A 34 -11.54 5.90 -2.93
N GLY A 35 -11.07 4.91 -3.69
CA GLY A 35 -11.91 4.22 -4.68
C GLY A 35 -13.07 3.43 -4.05
N HIS A 36 -12.93 2.95 -2.81
CA HIS A 36 -14.01 2.29 -2.08
C HIS A 36 -15.08 3.29 -1.63
N MET A 37 -14.69 4.49 -1.18
CA MET A 37 -15.64 5.56 -0.83
C MET A 37 -16.56 5.93 -2.00
N ASP A 38 -16.03 5.99 -3.22
CA ASP A 38 -16.78 6.29 -4.44
C ASP A 38 -17.82 5.22 -4.77
N ARG A 39 -17.61 3.97 -4.32
CA ARG A 39 -18.50 2.83 -4.56
C ARG A 39 -19.59 2.66 -3.50
N LEU A 40 -19.44 3.30 -2.34
CA LEU A 40 -20.43 3.19 -1.28
C LEU A 40 -21.76 3.88 -1.67
N PRO A 41 -22.94 3.33 -1.30
CA PRO A 41 -24.25 3.95 -1.58
C PRO A 41 -24.42 5.28 -0.85
N PRO A 42 -24.93 6.37 -1.47
CA PRO A 42 -24.97 7.73 -0.89
C PRO A 42 -25.44 7.82 0.57
N GLY A 43 -26.44 7.00 0.93
CA GLY A 43 -27.02 6.95 2.28
C GLY A 43 -26.24 6.15 3.33
N ASP A 44 -25.18 5.44 2.97
CA ASP A 44 -24.38 4.66 3.93
C ASP A 44 -23.33 5.55 4.64
N VAL A 45 -23.84 6.46 5.47
CA VAL A 45 -23.01 7.40 6.24
C VAL A 45 -22.09 6.67 7.23
N LYS A 46 -22.52 5.54 7.77
CA LYS A 46 -21.73 4.76 8.74
C LYS A 46 -20.49 4.17 8.09
N SER A 47 -20.64 3.48 6.96
CA SER A 47 -19.49 2.90 6.26
C SER A 47 -18.55 3.98 5.75
N ARG A 48 -19.07 5.12 5.26
CA ARG A 48 -18.23 6.26 4.86
C ARG A 48 -17.39 6.80 6.01
N ALA A 49 -17.97 6.96 7.19
CA ALA A 49 -17.25 7.45 8.37
C ALA A 49 -16.12 6.49 8.77
N ILE A 50 -16.36 5.18 8.70
CA ILE A 50 -15.33 4.16 8.97
C ILE A 50 -14.22 4.23 7.93
N VAL A 51 -14.55 4.25 6.63
CA VAL A 51 -13.55 4.28 5.56
C VAL A 51 -12.73 5.57 5.57
N ALA A 52 -13.36 6.70 5.91
CA ALA A 52 -12.64 7.97 6.10
C ALA A 52 -11.65 7.89 7.26
N ALA A 53 -12.06 7.35 8.42
CA ALA A 53 -11.18 7.17 9.56
C ALA A 53 -10.00 6.22 9.26
N MET A 54 -10.26 5.14 8.51
CA MET A 54 -9.20 4.23 8.03
C MET A 54 -8.22 4.98 7.13
N ARG A 55 -8.71 5.79 6.17
CA ARG A 55 -7.84 6.54 5.26
C ARG A 55 -6.90 7.48 6.02
N ASP A 56 -7.42 8.19 7.02
CA ASP A 56 -6.62 9.09 7.85
C ASP A 56 -5.59 8.34 8.72
N ASP A 57 -5.86 7.08 9.06
CA ASP A 57 -4.90 6.21 9.77
C ASP A 57 -3.73 5.80 8.87
N GLU A 58 -4.02 5.33 7.65
CA GLU A 58 -2.97 4.90 6.71
C GLU A 58 -2.12 6.08 6.22
N MET A 59 -2.72 7.27 6.08
CA MET A 59 -1.96 8.50 5.83
C MET A 59 -0.93 8.76 6.95
N ARG A 60 -1.32 8.55 8.21
CA ARG A 60 -0.41 8.70 9.36
C ARG A 60 0.65 7.61 9.39
N HIS A 61 0.31 6.36 9.07
CA HIS A 61 1.30 5.27 8.95
C HIS A 61 2.33 5.57 7.86
N GLY A 62 1.90 6.02 6.69
CA GLY A 62 2.79 6.40 5.59
C GLY A 62 3.69 7.58 5.96
N ALA A 63 3.18 8.58 6.68
CA ALA A 63 3.99 9.69 7.19
C ALA A 63 5.01 9.22 8.24
N ALA A 64 4.60 8.41 9.21
CA ALA A 64 5.48 7.88 10.25
C ALA A 64 6.61 7.02 9.67
N ALA A 65 6.33 6.23 8.63
CA ALA A 65 7.35 5.44 7.94
C ALA A 65 8.36 6.34 7.19
N ARG A 66 7.90 7.42 6.53
CA ARG A 66 8.80 8.43 5.93
C ARG A 66 9.67 9.11 6.98
N ASP A 67 9.08 9.56 8.08
CA ASP A 67 9.79 10.26 9.15
C ASP A 67 10.80 9.34 9.86
N SER A 68 10.55 8.03 9.87
CA SER A 68 11.48 7.01 10.37
C SER A 68 12.66 6.75 9.42
N GLY A 69 12.76 7.46 8.30
CA GLY A 69 13.86 7.38 7.35
C GLY A 69 13.64 6.40 6.21
N ALA A 70 12.39 6.16 5.79
CA ALA A 70 12.10 5.37 4.60
C ALA A 70 12.84 5.93 3.37
N ASP A 71 13.49 5.04 2.62
CA ASP A 71 13.98 5.38 1.29
C ASP A 71 12.88 5.17 0.24
N ASP A 72 12.89 6.01 -0.80
CA ASP A 72 11.94 5.87 -1.90
C ASP A 72 12.12 4.53 -2.62
N LEU A 73 11.02 3.77 -2.75
CA LEU A 73 11.06 2.52 -3.48
C LEU A 73 11.42 2.75 -4.95
N PRO A 74 12.33 1.95 -5.54
CA PRO A 74 12.58 1.96 -6.97
C PRO A 74 11.29 1.81 -7.77
N TRP A 75 11.19 2.53 -8.88
CA TRP A 75 9.98 2.56 -9.71
C TRP A 75 9.50 1.16 -10.14
N LEU A 76 10.42 0.23 -10.38
CA LEU A 76 10.11 -1.14 -10.77
C LEU A 76 9.42 -1.92 -9.64
N ALA A 77 9.90 -1.78 -8.40
CA ALA A 77 9.27 -2.38 -7.23
C ALA A 77 7.87 -1.79 -7.00
N ARG A 78 7.75 -0.46 -7.15
CA ARG A 78 6.47 0.25 -7.08
C ARG A 78 5.45 -0.27 -8.11
N ALA A 79 5.89 -0.47 -9.35
CA ALA A 79 5.05 -0.99 -10.42
C ALA A 79 4.59 -2.44 -10.16
N LEU A 80 5.49 -3.30 -9.67
CA LEU A 80 5.16 -4.68 -9.29
C LEU A 80 4.12 -4.73 -8.18
N MET A 81 4.32 -3.95 -7.10
CA MET A 81 3.35 -3.88 -5.99
C MET A 81 1.98 -3.41 -6.46
N ARG A 82 1.93 -2.40 -7.33
CA ARG A 82 0.67 -1.90 -7.89
C ARG A 82 -0.03 -2.96 -8.75
N GLY A 83 0.73 -3.79 -9.46
CA GLY A 83 0.23 -4.95 -10.19
C GLY A 83 -0.41 -6.00 -9.26
N THR A 84 0.28 -6.34 -8.17
CA THR A 84 -0.24 -7.29 -7.17
C THR A 84 -1.47 -6.76 -6.44
N ALA A 85 -1.51 -5.47 -6.08
CA ALA A 85 -2.66 -4.86 -5.41
C ALA A 85 -3.92 -4.87 -6.30
N ARG A 86 -3.76 -4.63 -7.61
CA ARG A 86 -4.85 -4.77 -8.58
C ARG A 86 -5.35 -6.20 -8.67
N LEU A 87 -4.45 -7.18 -8.65
CA LEU A 87 -4.84 -8.59 -8.65
C LEU A 87 -5.68 -8.94 -7.42
N MET A 88 -5.24 -8.51 -6.21
CA MET A 88 -6.00 -8.71 -4.97
C MET A 88 -7.38 -8.06 -5.03
N THR A 89 -7.46 -6.83 -5.52
CA THR A 89 -8.75 -6.12 -5.69
C THR A 89 -9.67 -6.88 -6.64
N LEU A 90 -9.17 -7.32 -7.80
CA LEU A 90 -9.96 -8.08 -8.78
C LEU A 90 -10.44 -9.42 -8.21
N THR A 91 -9.60 -10.12 -7.45
CA THR A 91 -9.99 -11.38 -6.80
C THR A 91 -11.07 -11.17 -5.75
N ALA A 92 -11.01 -10.08 -4.98
CA ALA A 92 -12.02 -9.75 -3.97
C ALA A 92 -13.40 -9.43 -4.58
N TYR A 93 -13.46 -8.97 -5.84
CA TYR A 93 -14.73 -8.79 -6.56
C TYR A 93 -15.25 -10.06 -7.25
N ARG A 94 -14.41 -11.09 -7.36
CA ARG A 94 -14.72 -12.34 -8.08
C ARG A 94 -15.02 -13.52 -7.16
N LEU A 95 -14.76 -13.38 -5.86
CA LEU A 95 -15.09 -14.31 -4.77
C LEU A 95 -16.25 -13.73 -3.96
#